data_AF-A0A962XDB0-F1
#
_entry.id   AF-A0A962XDB0-F1
#
_cell.length_a   1.000
_cell.length_b   1.000
_cell.length_c   1.000
_cell.angle_alpha   90.00
_cell.angle_beta   90.00
_cell.angle_gamma   90.00
#
_symmetry.space_group_name_H-M   'P 1'
#
loop_
_entity.id
_entity.type
_entity.pdbx_description
1 polymer ?
#
loop_
_entity_poly.entity_id
_entity_poly.type
_entity_poly.pdbx_seq_one_letter_code
_entity_poly.pdbx_strand_id
1 'polypeptide(L)'
;TMFLPEEDRYSHSKEHLESQISSLFGGRIAEELIFGAESVTTGASNDIMRATDIARNMVTKWGLSDRMGPLAYGEDEGEVFLGRSVTQHKALSDDTAHAIDEEVRAFIDRNYERASTILNDHLDRLHAMADAL
;
A
#
# COMPACT_ATOMS: atom_id res chain seq x y z
N THR A 1 -5.01 -4.77 -16.25
CA THR A 1 -4.73 -3.41 -16.75
C THR A 1 -3.23 -3.18 -16.71
N MET A 2 -2.61 -2.78 -17.82
CA MET A 2 -1.16 -2.58 -17.93
C MET A 2 -0.90 -1.07 -17.99
N PHE A 3 -0.15 -0.53 -17.02
CA PHE A 3 0.23 0.88 -16.98
C PHE A 3 1.41 1.14 -17.92
N LEU A 4 1.35 2.26 -18.66
CA LEU A 4 2.46 2.76 -19.48
C LEU A 4 3.51 3.36 -18.54
N PRO A 5 4.80 2.97 -18.63
CA PRO A 5 5.83 3.57 -17.79
C PRO A 5 6.13 4.97 -18.29
N GLU A 6 5.61 6.00 -17.61
CA GLU A 6 6.08 7.37 -17.76
C GLU A 6 7.48 7.49 -17.14
N GLU A 7 8.37 8.12 -17.90
CA GLU A 7 9.79 8.32 -17.62
C GLU A 7 10.07 8.81 -16.18
N ASP A 8 10.98 8.11 -15.51
CA ASP A 8 11.91 8.65 -14.51
C ASP A 8 11.34 9.47 -13.32
N ARG A 9 10.21 9.05 -12.76
CA ARG A 9 9.80 9.52 -11.41
C ARG A 9 10.55 8.73 -10.33
N TYR A 10 11.83 9.04 -10.12
CA TYR A 10 12.60 8.57 -8.95
C TYR A 10 12.03 9.07 -7.60
N SER A 11 11.03 9.96 -7.62
CA SER A 11 10.35 10.47 -6.43
C SER A 11 8.83 10.38 -6.59
N HIS A 12 8.19 9.67 -5.65
CA HIS A 12 6.74 9.63 -5.51
C HIS A 12 6.31 10.47 -4.31
N SER A 13 5.25 11.27 -4.47
CA SER A 13 4.64 11.98 -3.34
C SER A 13 3.85 11.02 -2.46
N LYS A 14 3.63 11.39 -1.18
CA LYS A 14 2.73 10.66 -0.27
C LYS A 14 1.36 10.43 -0.90
N GLU A 15 0.79 11.47 -1.51
CA GLU A 15 -0.49 11.41 -2.21
C GLU A 15 -0.51 10.40 -3.36
N HIS A 16 0.58 10.32 -4.13
CA HIS A 16 0.70 9.37 -5.23
C HIS A 16 0.70 7.93 -4.71
N LEU A 17 1.46 7.64 -3.66
CA LEU A 17 1.53 6.32 -3.03
C LEU A 17 0.18 5.92 -2.41
N GLU A 18 -0.48 6.84 -1.71
CA GLU A 18 -1.83 6.62 -1.18
C GLU A 18 -2.84 6.34 -2.30
N SER A 19 -2.74 7.07 -3.41
CA SER A 19 -3.61 6.83 -4.57
C SER A 19 -3.32 5.47 -5.24
N GLN A 20 -2.07 5.00 -5.26
CA GLN A 20 -1.73 3.65 -5.69
C GLN A 20 -2.36 2.59 -4.77
N ILE A 21 -2.22 2.73 -3.45
CA ILE A 21 -2.83 1.82 -2.46
C ILE A 21 -4.34 1.77 -2.64
N SER A 22 -4.99 2.93 -2.77
CA SER A 22 -6.44 3.02 -3.00
C SER A 22 -6.86 2.27 -4.28
N SER A 23 -6.08 2.41 -5.37
CA SER A 23 -6.37 1.77 -6.65
C SER A 23 -6.23 0.24 -6.58
N LEU A 24 -5.26 -0.27 -5.82
CA LEU A 24 -5.05 -1.71 -5.62
C LEU A 24 -6.26 -2.37 -4.92
N PHE A 25 -6.94 -1.67 -4.02
CA PHE A 25 -8.14 -2.19 -3.36
C PHE A 25 -9.41 -2.11 -4.21
N GLY A 26 -9.39 -1.36 -5.32
CA GLY A 26 -10.58 -1.10 -6.12
C GLY A 26 -11.28 -2.36 -6.63
N GLY A 27 -10.52 -3.36 -7.08
CA GLY A 27 -11.08 -4.62 -7.59
C GLY A 27 -11.83 -5.40 -6.51
N ARG A 28 -11.20 -5.63 -5.36
CA ARG A 28 -11.80 -6.32 -4.21
C ARG A 28 -13.05 -5.61 -3.70
N ILE A 29 -12.97 -4.29 -3.55
CA ILE A 29 -14.10 -3.49 -3.04
C ILE A 29 -15.24 -3.51 -4.05
N ALA A 30 -14.95 -3.42 -5.36
CA ALA A 30 -15.98 -3.56 -6.38
C ALA A 30 -16.66 -4.95 -6.33
N GLU A 31 -15.90 -6.03 -6.18
CA GLU A 31 -16.48 -7.38 -5.96
C GLU A 31 -17.39 -7.40 -4.72
N GLU A 32 -16.93 -6.84 -3.62
CA GLU A 32 -17.68 -6.76 -2.35
C GLU A 32 -18.98 -5.96 -2.49
N LEU A 33 -18.95 -4.81 -3.18
CA LEU A 33 -20.12 -3.95 -3.39
C LEU A 33 -21.17 -4.60 -4.29
N ILE A 34 -20.74 -5.36 -5.30
CA ILE A 34 -21.64 -5.95 -6.31
C ILE A 34 -22.15 -7.32 -5.90
N PHE A 35 -21.30 -8.17 -5.34
CA PHE A 35 -21.60 -9.58 -5.04
C PHE A 35 -21.73 -9.86 -3.53
N GLY A 36 -21.47 -8.88 -2.68
CA GLY A 36 -21.48 -8.99 -1.22
C GLY A 36 -20.17 -9.55 -0.65
N ALA A 37 -19.95 -9.31 0.65
CA ALA A 37 -18.73 -9.67 1.37
C ALA A 37 -18.37 -11.17 1.32
N GLU A 38 -19.39 -12.05 1.32
CA GLU A 38 -19.19 -13.50 1.23
C GLU A 38 -18.68 -13.98 -0.14
N SER A 39 -18.77 -13.13 -1.16
CA SER A 39 -18.38 -13.45 -2.54
C SER A 39 -16.99 -12.92 -2.90
N VAL A 40 -16.31 -12.25 -1.97
CA VAL A 40 -14.95 -11.73 -2.20
C VAL A 40 -13.98 -12.89 -2.42
N THR A 41 -13.24 -12.84 -3.53
CA THR A 41 -12.35 -13.92 -3.92
C THR A 41 -10.93 -13.76 -3.37
N THR A 42 -10.14 -14.84 -3.43
CA THR A 42 -8.69 -14.78 -3.15
C THR A 42 -7.89 -14.10 -4.27
N GLY A 43 -8.54 -13.63 -5.35
CA GLY A 43 -7.90 -13.02 -6.51
C GLY A 43 -7.15 -11.72 -6.18
N ALA A 44 -7.62 -10.98 -5.17
CA ALA A 44 -7.00 -9.73 -4.71
C ALA A 44 -5.75 -9.93 -3.82
N SER A 45 -5.28 -11.17 -3.61
CA SER A 45 -4.13 -11.46 -2.74
C SER A 45 -2.87 -10.68 -3.14
N ASN A 46 -2.55 -10.64 -4.44
CA ASN A 46 -1.39 -9.89 -4.93
C ASN A 46 -1.53 -8.38 -4.70
N ASP A 47 -2.73 -7.83 -4.83
CA ASP A 47 -2.98 -6.41 -4.63
C ASP A 47 -2.86 -6.03 -3.15
N ILE A 48 -3.34 -6.90 -2.25
CA ILE A 48 -3.18 -6.74 -0.78
C ILE A 48 -1.70 -6.77 -0.39
N MET A 49 -0.92 -7.71 -0.92
CA MET A 49 0.53 -7.78 -0.65
C MET A 49 1.22 -6.49 -1.09
N ARG A 50 0.98 -6.06 -2.35
CA ARG A 50 1.57 -4.82 -2.87
C ARG A 50 1.16 -3.58 -2.08
N ALA A 51 -0.10 -3.46 -1.71
CA ALA A 51 -0.59 -2.35 -0.90
C ALA A 51 0.10 -2.30 0.47
N THR A 52 0.25 -3.48 1.10
CA THR A 52 0.94 -3.63 2.39
C THR A 52 2.41 -3.28 2.28
N ASP A 53 3.09 -3.70 1.22
CA ASP A 53 4.51 -3.39 0.98
C ASP A 53 4.73 -1.89 0.77
N ILE A 54 3.87 -1.23 -0.01
CA ILE A 54 3.92 0.22 -0.19
C ILE A 54 3.73 0.92 1.15
N ALA A 55 2.68 0.58 1.91
CA ALA A 55 2.41 1.17 3.21
C ALA A 55 3.58 0.95 4.20
N ARG A 56 4.17 -0.25 4.23
CA ARG A 56 5.35 -0.55 5.04
C ARG A 56 6.53 0.32 4.64
N ASN A 57 6.83 0.45 3.34
CA ASN A 57 7.91 1.31 2.86
C ASN A 57 7.66 2.81 3.15
N MET A 58 6.41 3.26 3.10
CA MET A 58 6.03 4.63 3.49
C MET A 58 6.40 4.92 4.95
N VAL A 59 6.21 3.94 5.85
CA VAL A 59 6.54 4.09 7.27
C VAL A 59 8.03 3.87 7.54
N THR A 60 8.63 2.81 6.98
CA THR A 60 9.96 2.35 7.40
C THR A 60 11.11 2.85 6.54
N LYS A 61 10.88 3.23 5.29
CA LYS A 61 11.96 3.65 4.37
C LYS A 61 11.86 5.11 3.98
N TRP A 62 10.65 5.59 3.70
CA TRP A 62 10.43 6.94 3.18
C TRP A 62 10.04 7.97 4.25
N GLY A 63 9.78 7.52 5.49
CA GLY A 63 9.52 8.41 6.62
C GLY A 63 8.28 9.30 6.44
N LEU A 64 7.22 8.76 5.80
CA LEU A 64 5.99 9.47 5.46
C LEU A 64 4.89 9.37 6.55
N SER A 65 5.19 8.69 7.66
CA SER A 65 4.36 8.69 8.87
C SER A 65 4.71 9.90 9.73
N ASP A 66 3.70 10.68 10.08
CA ASP A 66 3.87 11.85 10.94
C ASP A 66 4.22 11.45 12.39
N ARG A 67 3.76 10.27 12.83
CA ARG A 67 4.06 9.71 14.16
C ARG A 67 5.50 9.19 14.25
N MET A 68 5.95 8.49 13.22
CA MET A 68 7.30 7.90 13.19
C MET A 68 8.36 8.89 12.70
N GLY A 69 7.95 9.97 12.04
CA GLY A 69 8.83 11.01 11.52
C GLY A 69 9.70 10.55 10.33
N PRO A 70 10.58 11.43 9.84
CA PRO A 70 11.40 11.19 8.65
C PRO A 70 12.64 10.34 8.98
N LEU A 71 12.42 9.14 9.52
CA LEU A 71 13.47 8.19 9.89
C LEU A 71 13.34 6.89 9.09
N ALA A 72 14.49 6.33 8.72
CA ALA A 72 14.57 4.99 8.14
C ALA A 72 14.71 3.95 9.27
N TYR A 73 13.77 3.02 9.31
CA TYR A 73 13.65 1.95 10.31
C TYR A 73 14.09 0.57 9.78
N GLY A 74 14.57 0.49 8.53
CA GLY A 74 15.01 -0.76 7.90
C GLY A 74 16.52 -0.82 7.61
N GLU A 75 17.04 -2.04 7.55
CA GLU A 75 18.29 -2.35 6.84
C GLU A 75 17.98 -2.49 5.35
N ASP A 76 18.78 -1.86 4.49
CA ASP A 76 18.76 -2.13 3.06
C ASP A 76 19.09 -3.61 2.84
N GLU A 77 18.14 -4.40 2.32
CA GLU A 77 18.42 -5.73 1.76
C GLU A 77 19.26 -5.67 0.45
N GLY A 78 19.93 -4.53 0.18
CA GLY A 78 20.42 -4.17 -1.15
C GLY A 78 21.94 -4.04 -1.34
N GLU A 79 22.76 -3.87 -0.31
CA GLU A 79 24.21 -3.68 -0.52
C GLU A 79 25.10 -4.69 0.21
N VAL A 80 25.45 -5.75 -0.53
CA VAL A 80 26.68 -6.52 -0.27
C VAL A 80 27.87 -5.70 -0.76
N PHE A 81 28.35 -4.75 0.05
CA PHE A 81 29.60 -4.04 -0.24
C PHE A 81 30.81 -4.77 0.38
N LEU A 82 31.91 -4.76 -0.38
CA LEU A 82 33.13 -5.56 -0.20
C LEU A 82 33.73 -5.51 1.22
N GLY A 83 33.62 -6.63 1.93
CA GLY A 83 34.55 -7.03 3.00
C GLY A 83 34.45 -6.22 4.28
N ARG A 84 33.79 -6.81 5.29
CA ARG A 84 33.47 -6.28 6.64
C ARG A 84 32.24 -5.38 6.67
N SER A 85 31.08 -6.00 6.57
CA SER A 85 29.94 -5.50 7.33
C SER A 85 29.45 -6.64 8.21
N VAL A 86 29.65 -6.48 9.52
CA VAL A 86 28.84 -7.18 10.50
C VAL A 86 27.44 -6.63 10.26
N THR A 87 26.53 -7.45 9.73
CA THR A 87 25.11 -7.16 9.73
C THR A 87 24.70 -6.97 11.19
N GLN A 88 24.87 -5.75 11.70
CA GLN A 88 24.25 -5.34 12.94
C GLN A 88 22.80 -5.18 12.58
N HIS A 89 22.05 -6.28 12.65
CA HIS A 89 20.61 -6.26 12.88
C HIS A 89 20.38 -5.26 14.00
N LYS A 90 20.02 -4.03 13.64
CA LYS A 90 19.68 -3.03 14.63
C LYS A 90 18.31 -3.46 15.11
N ALA A 91 18.31 -4.34 16.12
CA ALA A 91 17.11 -4.93 16.67
C ALA A 91 16.16 -3.78 17.01
N LEU A 92 15.10 -3.65 16.21
CA LEU A 92 14.03 -2.71 16.52
C LEU A 92 13.47 -3.09 17.88
N SER A 93 13.23 -2.11 18.72
CA SER A 93 12.49 -2.39 19.96
C SER A 93 11.09 -2.85 19.64
N ASP A 94 10.51 -3.72 20.48
CA ASP A 94 9.13 -4.20 20.33
C ASP A 94 8.15 -3.03 20.20
N ASP A 95 8.35 -1.95 20.98
CA ASP A 95 7.54 -0.73 20.92
C ASP A 95 7.62 -0.05 19.54
N THR A 96 8.80 0.00 18.92
CA THR A 96 8.97 0.57 17.57
C THR A 96 8.33 -0.32 16.51
N ALA A 97 8.52 -1.64 16.60
CA ALA A 97 7.90 -2.58 15.67
C ALA A 97 6.37 -2.50 15.74
N HIS A 98 5.82 -2.43 16.96
CA HIS A 98 4.40 -2.24 17.18
C HIS A 98 3.89 -0.92 16.57
N ALA A 99 4.59 0.19 16.81
CA ALA A 99 4.23 1.49 16.23
C ALA A 99 4.26 1.48 14.70
N ILE A 100 5.22 0.77 14.08
CA ILE A 100 5.26 0.58 12.63
C ILE A 100 4.02 -0.16 12.13
N ASP A 101 3.66 -1.27 12.76
CA ASP A 101 2.52 -2.07 12.34
C ASP A 101 1.19 -1.30 12.50
N GLU A 102 1.06 -0.49 13.55
CA GLU A 102 -0.09 0.42 13.73
C GLU A 102 -0.18 1.45 12.60
N GLU A 103 0.93 2.08 12.22
CA GLU A 103 0.96 3.07 11.16
C GLU A 103 0.69 2.44 9.78
N VAL A 104 1.26 1.26 9.51
CA VAL A 104 0.96 0.51 8.27
C VAL A 104 -0.52 0.22 8.17
N ARG A 105 -1.14 -0.25 9.26
CA ARG A 105 -2.58 -0.49 9.31
C ARG A 105 -3.37 0.79 9.06
N ALA A 106 -2.98 1.91 9.66
CA ALA A 106 -3.65 3.19 9.46
C ALA A 106 -3.61 3.67 7.99
N PHE A 107 -2.49 3.47 7.28
CA PHE A 107 -2.40 3.76 5.84
C PHE A 107 -3.33 2.86 5.02
N ILE A 108 -3.39 1.56 5.34
CA ILE A 108 -4.25 0.60 4.65
C ILE A 108 -5.72 0.94 4.86
N ASP A 109 -6.14 1.10 6.11
CA ASP A 109 -7.54 1.37 6.48
C ASP A 109 -8.04 2.67 5.83
N ARG A 110 -7.26 3.75 5.91
CA ARG A 110 -7.59 5.03 5.26
C ARG A 110 -7.80 4.90 3.76
N ASN A 111 -6.92 4.17 3.07
CA ASN A 111 -7.00 4.06 1.62
C ASN A 111 -8.06 3.06 1.16
N TYR A 112 -8.35 2.03 1.96
CA TYR A 112 -9.50 1.15 1.73
C TYR A 112 -10.81 1.93 1.85
N GLU A 113 -10.97 2.75 2.90
CA GLU A 113 -12.16 3.60 3.09
C GLU A 113 -12.30 4.64 1.97
N ARG A 114 -11.19 5.29 1.59
CA ARG A 114 -11.17 6.23 0.46
C ARG A 114 -11.62 5.57 -0.84
N ALA A 115 -11.07 4.40 -1.17
CA ALA A 115 -11.45 3.65 -2.37
C ALA A 115 -12.92 3.22 -2.33
N SER A 116 -13.39 2.74 -1.18
CA SER A 116 -14.80 2.38 -0.96
C SER A 116 -15.75 3.55 -1.13
N THR A 117 -15.41 4.72 -0.58
CA THR A 117 -16.21 5.93 -0.75
C THR A 117 -16.29 6.33 -2.23
N ILE A 118 -15.14 6.37 -2.93
CA ILE A 118 -15.10 6.73 -4.36
C ILE A 118 -15.95 5.77 -5.21
N LEU A 119 -15.87 4.46 -4.96
CA LEU A 119 -16.64 3.47 -5.70
C LEU A 119 -18.14 3.54 -5.40
N ASN A 120 -18.52 3.76 -4.14
CA ASN A 120 -19.92 3.95 -3.76
C ASN A 120 -20.51 5.22 -4.39
N ASP A 121 -19.76 6.32 -4.40
CA ASP A 121 -20.21 7.60 -4.98
C ASP A 121 -20.39 7.53 -6.51
N HIS A 122 -19.76 6.56 -7.17
CA HIS A 122 -19.76 6.39 -8.63
C HIS A 122 -20.24 4.99 -9.04
N LEU A 123 -21.13 4.39 -8.25
CA LEU A 123 -21.63 3.03 -8.45
C LEU A 123 -22.36 2.86 -9.80
N ASP A 124 -23.00 3.92 -10.28
CA ASP A 124 -23.61 4.00 -11.62
C ASP A 124 -22.57 3.79 -12.73
N ARG A 125 -21.39 4.41 -12.61
CA ARG A 125 -20.29 4.27 -13.57
C ARG A 125 -19.65 2.90 -13.48
N LEU A 126 -19.56 2.33 -12.29
CA LEU A 126 -19.05 0.98 -12.08
C LEU A 126 -19.91 -0.04 -12.85
N HIS A 127 -21.23 0.04 -12.72
CA HIS A 127 -22.16 -0.80 -13.48
C HIS A 127 -22.05 -0.56 -14.99
N ALA A 128 -22.01 0.70 -15.44
CA ALA A 128 -21.89 1.02 -16.86
C ALA A 128 -20.59 0.47 -17.49
N MET A 129 -19.49 0.45 -16.74
CA MET A 129 -18.23 -0.16 -17.19
C MET A 129 -18.33 -1.69 -17.25
N ALA A 130 -18.95 -2.31 -16.25
CA ALA A 130 -19.14 -3.76 -16.22
C ALA A 130 -20.03 -4.26 -17.38
N ASP A 131 -21.08 -3.51 -17.71
CA ASP A 131 -22.00 -3.84 -18.82
C ASP A 131 -21.36 -3.66 -20.21
N ALA A 132 -20.30 -2.85 -20.32
CA ALA A 132 -19.60 -2.55 -21.58
C ALA A 132 -18.42 -3.50 -21.88
N LEU A 133 -18.02 -4.34 -20.92
CA LEU A 133 -16.93 -5.31 -20.98
C LEU A 133 -17.44 -6.72 -21.32
#